data_AF-A0A973A042-F1
#
_entry.id   AF-A0A973A042-F1
#
_cell.length_a   1.000
_cell.length_b   1.000
_cell.length_c   1.000
_cell.angle_alpha   90.00
_cell.angle_beta   90.00
_cell.angle_gamma   90.00
#
_symmetry.space_group_name_H-M   'P 1'
#
loop_
_entity.id
_entity.type
_entity.pdbx_description
1 polymer ?
#
loop_
_entity_poly.entity_id
_entity_poly.type
_entity_poly.pdbx_seq_one_letter_code
_entity_poly.pdbx_strand_id
1 'polypeptide(L)'
;MCQRIISCVVVLTLCLAGSVMATDWTNGAGDGDWANPGNWSPVIPSAGERVDIESTSAMGWPTLNGGVVDCGQVRLAYEDGTIGELTVAGGAILTVGGELRIARKEPPKTAGTLNISGKDTEVHVTNRIACGRYGDAVINMTGGLLQTDAELRIGFRDNASGKIYLGGGTLDIAADPGITIGDGADDVSTVTALIDISGDGRLVLAGDQFTLVETLINNGTIVGYGGERPVEVIYDGGNTVVTSVSPVKAIDPFPPNDDLEILRDAVLTWQNAEGVPSTGGHRVFFGLDMNEVAQGIGGMIQDVNAFVPDQLLAYDTTYYWRVDEATATGSWNEGDVWSFQIEPFSRAIPSDSSVATADSHSAMQGPENTIGGLGLGEDGMHSRDVTQMWLSDTSEPGQAWIRYTFDKAYRLDQMVVWNHYGQAEEVVGFGIKDALIEYSPDGDQWIYWGVTELARASDTPVSEVDLQG
;
A
#
# COMPACT_ATOMS: atom_id res chain seq x y z
N MET A 1 59.50 -69.70 -17.40
CA MET A 1 58.09 -69.29 -17.35
C MET A 1 57.95 -68.19 -16.33
N CYS A 2 57.38 -67.07 -16.75
CA CYS A 2 57.03 -65.91 -15.93
C CYS A 2 56.10 -66.28 -14.77
N GLN A 3 56.27 -65.61 -13.64
CA GLN A 3 55.13 -65.02 -12.94
C GLN A 3 55.59 -63.80 -12.14
N ARG A 4 55.14 -62.62 -12.61
CA ARG A 4 55.21 -61.35 -11.89
C ARG A 4 54.08 -61.35 -10.86
N ILE A 5 54.40 -61.12 -9.59
CA ILE A 5 53.41 -60.76 -8.57
C ILE A 5 53.54 -59.26 -8.36
N ILE A 6 52.53 -58.51 -8.77
CA ILE A 6 52.36 -57.08 -8.49
C ILE A 6 51.60 -57.01 -7.16
N SER A 7 52.24 -56.52 -6.11
CA SER A 7 51.56 -56.17 -4.87
C SER A 7 51.12 -54.71 -4.94
N CYS A 8 49.81 -54.50 -5.13
CA CYS A 8 49.15 -53.22 -4.94
C CYS A 8 49.18 -52.83 -3.47
N VAL A 9 49.76 -51.66 -3.15
CA VAL A 9 49.54 -50.98 -1.88
C VAL A 9 48.32 -50.08 -2.07
N VAL A 10 47.17 -50.52 -1.55
CA VAL A 10 46.00 -49.66 -1.36
C VAL A 10 46.20 -48.91 -0.05
N VAL A 11 46.58 -47.64 -0.13
CA VAL A 11 46.49 -46.73 1.02
C VAL A 11 45.03 -46.32 1.13
N LEU A 12 44.28 -47.06 1.95
CA LEU A 12 42.94 -46.66 2.37
C LEU A 12 43.13 -45.65 3.51
N THR A 13 43.15 -44.36 3.19
CA THR A 13 42.95 -43.30 4.20
C THR A 13 41.49 -43.33 4.61
N LEU A 14 41.19 -44.15 5.62
CA LEU A 14 40.00 -43.99 6.45
C LEU A 14 40.14 -42.65 7.20
N CYS A 15 39.62 -41.58 6.62
CA CYS A 15 39.18 -40.45 7.44
C CYS A 15 38.04 -40.97 8.32
N LEU A 16 38.36 -41.27 9.57
CA LEU A 16 37.38 -41.24 10.64
C LEU A 16 36.79 -39.82 10.63
N ALA A 17 35.58 -39.66 10.10
CA ALA A 17 34.76 -38.51 10.41
C ALA A 17 34.54 -38.56 11.92
N GLY A 18 35.34 -37.80 12.67
CA GLY A 18 35.06 -37.56 14.08
C GLY A 18 33.63 -37.07 14.16
N SER A 19 32.86 -37.65 15.07
CA SER A 19 31.54 -37.13 15.42
C SER A 19 31.70 -35.64 15.73
N VAL A 20 31.08 -34.79 14.90
CA VAL A 20 31.00 -33.35 15.15
C VAL A 20 30.37 -33.18 16.51
N MET A 21 31.15 -32.73 17.50
CA MET A 21 30.61 -32.40 18.81
C MET A 21 29.66 -31.22 18.59
N ALA A 22 28.43 -31.39 19.06
CA ALA A 22 27.44 -30.35 19.04
C ALA A 22 27.65 -29.42 20.23
N THR A 23 27.37 -28.16 20.00
CA THR A 23 27.47 -27.11 20.99
C THR A 23 26.12 -26.41 21.08
N ASP A 24 25.49 -26.55 22.23
CA ASP A 24 24.13 -26.09 22.46
C ASP A 24 24.14 -24.71 23.12
N TRP A 25 23.33 -23.79 22.60
CA TRP A 25 23.04 -22.54 23.27
C TRP A 25 22.12 -22.78 24.46
N THR A 26 22.55 -22.36 25.64
CA THR A 26 21.81 -22.54 26.90
C THR A 26 21.43 -21.21 27.54
N ASN A 27 22.09 -20.11 27.14
CA ASN A 27 22.02 -18.82 27.80
C ASN A 27 22.24 -18.90 29.33
N GLY A 28 23.11 -19.79 29.79
CA GLY A 28 23.34 -20.06 31.21
C GLY A 28 23.82 -18.85 32.02
N ALA A 29 24.50 -17.89 31.39
CA ALA A 29 24.89 -16.63 32.03
C ALA A 29 23.80 -15.55 31.97
N GLY A 30 22.83 -15.69 31.06
CA GLY A 30 21.65 -14.83 30.97
C GLY A 30 21.87 -13.47 30.29
N ASP A 31 23.02 -13.25 29.64
CA ASP A 31 23.38 -11.97 29.02
C ASP A 31 23.23 -11.96 27.49
N GLY A 32 22.90 -13.09 26.85
CA GLY A 32 22.70 -13.16 25.41
C GLY A 32 23.99 -13.05 24.57
N ASP A 33 25.16 -12.93 25.20
CA ASP A 33 26.43 -12.71 24.50
C ASP A 33 26.97 -14.03 23.93
N TRP A 34 27.14 -14.10 22.60
CA TRP A 34 27.76 -15.24 21.92
C TRP A 34 29.16 -15.55 22.49
N ALA A 35 29.94 -14.52 22.85
CA ALA A 35 31.32 -14.69 23.30
C ALA A 35 31.44 -15.18 24.75
N ASN A 36 30.34 -15.25 25.51
CA ASN A 36 30.38 -15.72 26.89
C ASN A 36 30.31 -17.27 26.94
N PRO A 37 31.36 -17.97 27.40
CA PRO A 37 31.36 -19.44 27.47
C PRO A 37 30.30 -19.99 28.43
N GLY A 38 29.81 -19.20 29.39
CA GLY A 38 28.74 -19.59 30.30
C GLY A 38 27.38 -19.74 29.61
N ASN A 39 27.23 -19.27 28.36
CA ASN A 39 26.01 -19.44 27.58
C ASN A 39 25.99 -20.70 26.73
N TRP A 40 27.11 -21.42 26.63
CA TRP A 40 27.24 -22.59 25.77
C TRP A 40 27.45 -23.86 26.57
N SER A 41 26.94 -24.97 26.05
CA SER A 41 27.23 -26.31 26.54
C SER A 41 27.82 -27.16 25.42
N PRO A 42 29.05 -27.72 25.55
CA PRO A 42 29.93 -27.57 26.71
C PRO A 42 30.82 -26.31 26.69
N VAL A 43 31.08 -25.70 25.52
CA VAL A 43 32.03 -24.59 25.33
C VAL A 43 31.58 -23.68 24.19
N ILE A 44 32.23 -22.55 23.94
CA ILE A 44 31.95 -21.73 22.75
C ILE A 44 32.23 -22.55 21.48
N PRO A 45 31.36 -22.49 20.45
CA PRO A 45 31.61 -23.18 19.19
C PRO A 45 32.93 -22.78 18.52
N SER A 46 33.56 -23.77 17.89
CA SER A 46 34.78 -23.61 17.10
C SER A 46 34.63 -24.18 15.68
N ALA A 47 35.62 -23.92 14.84
CA ALA A 47 35.61 -24.33 13.44
C ALA A 47 35.34 -25.84 13.29
N GLY A 48 34.38 -26.18 12.44
CA GLY A 48 33.94 -27.56 12.21
C GLY A 48 32.90 -28.10 13.21
N GLU A 49 32.61 -27.39 14.31
CA GLU A 49 31.58 -27.81 15.28
C GLU A 49 30.17 -27.42 14.85
N ARG A 50 29.19 -28.21 15.29
CA ARG A 50 27.78 -27.95 15.01
C ARG A 50 27.21 -27.09 16.12
N VAL A 51 26.56 -26.00 15.75
CA VAL A 51 25.93 -25.05 16.67
C VAL A 51 24.42 -25.25 16.65
N ASP A 52 23.87 -25.48 17.83
CA ASP A 52 22.45 -25.73 18.04
C ASP A 52 21.86 -24.62 18.89
N ILE A 53 21.00 -23.80 18.28
CA ILE A 53 20.31 -22.68 18.93
C ILE A 53 18.83 -22.98 18.91
N GLU A 54 18.36 -23.59 20.00
CA GLU A 54 17.00 -24.08 20.08
C GLU A 54 16.51 -24.28 21.52
N SER A 55 15.22 -24.03 21.74
CA SER A 55 14.54 -24.31 23.00
C SER A 55 13.05 -24.48 22.81
N THR A 56 12.37 -25.22 23.69
CA THR A 56 10.90 -25.35 23.69
C THR A 56 10.20 -24.12 24.29
N SER A 57 10.95 -23.15 24.82
CA SER A 57 10.45 -21.89 25.36
C SER A 57 11.39 -20.74 25.04
N ALA A 58 10.87 -19.53 24.92
CA ALA A 58 11.69 -18.35 24.64
C ALA A 58 12.73 -18.10 25.74
N MET A 59 13.93 -17.70 25.35
CA MET A 59 15.04 -17.34 26.23
C MET A 59 15.82 -16.17 25.66
N GLY A 60 16.85 -15.70 26.36
CA GLY A 60 17.84 -14.80 25.77
C GLY A 60 18.58 -15.51 24.64
N TRP A 61 18.40 -15.02 23.42
CA TRP A 61 18.98 -15.60 22.22
C TRP A 61 20.37 -15.03 21.94
N PRO A 62 21.26 -15.80 21.30
CA PRO A 62 22.62 -15.38 21.04
C PRO A 62 22.66 -14.14 20.13
N THR A 63 23.46 -13.17 20.56
CA THR A 63 23.86 -12.00 19.77
C THR A 63 25.38 -12.05 19.56
N LEU A 64 25.79 -12.14 18.30
CA LEU A 64 27.17 -11.94 17.87
C LEU A 64 27.32 -10.50 17.40
N ASN A 65 27.91 -9.64 18.25
CA ASN A 65 28.03 -8.20 18.01
C ASN A 65 29.50 -7.79 17.81
N GLY A 66 30.00 -7.97 16.59
CA GLY A 66 31.43 -7.87 16.24
C GLY A 66 32.21 -9.16 16.44
N GLY A 67 33.48 -9.16 16.00
CA GLY A 67 34.39 -10.30 16.10
C GLY A 67 34.30 -11.27 14.92
N VAL A 68 35.11 -12.33 14.96
CA VAL A 68 35.16 -13.36 13.92
C VAL A 68 34.87 -14.72 14.55
N VAL A 69 33.86 -15.41 14.03
CA VAL A 69 33.42 -16.73 14.51
C VAL A 69 33.41 -17.70 13.34
N ASP A 70 33.96 -18.90 13.57
CA ASP A 70 33.92 -20.01 12.63
C ASP A 70 33.26 -21.21 13.31
N CYS A 71 32.29 -21.81 12.62
CA CYS A 71 31.59 -23.00 13.04
C CYS A 71 31.36 -23.92 11.84
N GLY A 72 31.23 -25.22 12.07
CA GLY A 72 30.98 -26.19 11.00
C GLY A 72 29.55 -26.18 10.49
N GLN A 73 28.58 -25.95 11.37
CA GLN A 73 27.15 -25.89 10.99
C GLN A 73 26.40 -25.01 11.98
N VAL A 74 25.40 -24.25 11.50
CA VAL A 74 24.46 -23.53 12.38
C VAL A 74 23.06 -24.08 12.17
N ARG A 75 22.37 -24.40 13.26
CA ARG A 75 21.02 -24.94 13.26
C ARG A 75 20.16 -24.12 14.23
N LEU A 76 19.11 -23.50 13.69
CA LEU A 76 18.13 -22.74 14.44
C LEU A 76 16.81 -23.52 14.46
N ALA A 77 16.28 -23.80 15.65
CA ALA A 77 15.03 -24.55 15.82
C ALA A 77 15.00 -25.86 15.00
N TYR A 78 15.90 -26.79 15.31
CA TYR A 78 16.11 -27.99 14.51
C TYR A 78 15.30 -29.19 15.03
N GLU A 79 15.12 -29.29 16.34
CA GLU A 79 14.41 -30.38 17.02
C GLU A 79 12.94 -30.04 17.24
N ASP A 80 12.11 -31.07 17.43
CA ASP A 80 10.65 -30.95 17.40
C ASP A 80 10.12 -29.97 18.47
N GLY A 81 9.26 -29.03 18.06
CA GLY A 81 8.63 -28.05 18.96
C GLY A 81 9.56 -26.99 19.52
N THR A 82 10.76 -26.85 18.96
CA THR A 82 11.69 -25.80 19.36
C THR A 82 11.48 -24.51 18.58
N ILE A 83 11.88 -23.42 19.22
CA ILE A 83 12.13 -22.13 18.62
C ILE A 83 13.60 -21.76 18.78
N GLY A 84 14.13 -20.89 17.93
CA GLY A 84 15.54 -20.48 17.99
C GLY A 84 15.77 -19.20 17.21
N GLU A 85 16.61 -18.32 17.74
CA GLU A 85 16.93 -17.04 17.11
C GLU A 85 18.43 -16.76 17.19
N LEU A 86 19.00 -16.14 16.16
CA LEU A 86 20.37 -15.66 16.15
C LEU A 86 20.41 -14.25 15.60
N THR A 87 21.09 -13.35 16.30
CA THR A 87 21.40 -12.01 15.78
C THR A 87 22.89 -11.89 15.49
N VAL A 88 23.24 -11.48 14.27
CA VAL A 88 24.61 -11.15 13.84
C VAL A 88 24.65 -9.67 13.48
N ALA A 89 25.51 -8.91 14.16
CA ALA A 89 25.53 -7.45 14.07
C ALA A 89 26.93 -6.87 14.35
N GLY A 90 27.04 -5.55 14.32
CA GLY A 90 28.21 -4.82 14.81
C GLY A 90 29.50 -5.06 14.05
N GLY A 91 29.42 -5.44 12.77
CA GLY A 91 30.59 -5.78 11.97
C GLY A 91 31.17 -7.16 12.30
N ALA A 92 30.35 -8.07 12.82
CA ALA A 92 30.75 -9.45 13.01
C ALA A 92 30.95 -10.18 11.68
N ILE A 93 31.87 -11.13 11.67
CA ILE A 93 32.05 -12.09 10.58
C ILE A 93 31.75 -13.48 11.12
N LEU A 94 30.68 -14.11 10.63
CA LEU A 94 30.30 -15.48 10.96
C LEU A 94 30.51 -16.38 9.75
N THR A 95 31.43 -17.34 9.86
CA THR A 95 31.62 -18.39 8.87
C THR A 95 30.95 -19.68 9.34
N VAL A 96 30.08 -20.22 8.50
CA VAL A 96 29.43 -21.52 8.64
C VAL A 96 30.02 -22.44 7.57
N GLY A 97 30.96 -23.30 7.96
CA GLY A 97 31.67 -24.25 7.09
C GLY A 97 30.81 -25.39 6.51
N GLY A 98 29.48 -25.26 6.56
CA GLY A 98 28.50 -26.27 6.20
C GLY A 98 27.15 -25.62 5.92
N GLU A 99 26.05 -26.32 6.21
CA GLU A 99 24.71 -25.79 5.92
C GLU A 99 24.19 -24.92 7.07
N LEU A 100 23.67 -23.74 6.77
CA LEU A 100 22.79 -23.02 7.70
C LEU A 100 21.38 -23.59 7.58
N ARG A 101 20.82 -24.09 8.69
CA ARG A 101 19.49 -24.73 8.71
C ARG A 101 18.57 -24.02 9.70
N ILE A 102 17.40 -23.62 9.23
CA ILE A 102 16.42 -22.89 10.03
C ILE A 102 15.08 -23.63 9.95
N ALA A 103 14.49 -23.94 11.12
CA ALA A 103 13.15 -24.52 11.26
C ALA A 103 12.97 -25.85 10.50
N ARG A 104 13.61 -26.92 11.01
CA ARG A 104 13.71 -28.17 10.25
C ARG A 104 12.47 -29.07 10.35
N LYS A 105 11.74 -29.14 11.46
CA LYS A 105 10.88 -30.31 11.80
C LYS A 105 9.38 -30.02 11.94
N GLU A 106 8.59 -31.10 11.76
CA GLU A 106 7.17 -31.26 12.12
C GLU A 106 6.86 -32.71 12.57
N PRO A 107 5.77 -32.94 13.34
CA PRO A 107 5.16 -32.07 14.36
C PRO A 107 5.68 -32.39 15.78
N PRO A 108 5.68 -31.42 16.73
CA PRO A 108 5.21 -30.02 16.61
C PRO A 108 6.10 -29.11 15.76
N LYS A 109 5.46 -28.11 15.12
CA LYS A 109 6.11 -27.19 14.18
C LYS A 109 7.19 -26.35 14.87
N THR A 110 8.32 -26.20 14.20
CA THR A 110 9.50 -25.45 14.69
C THR A 110 9.53 -24.04 14.12
N ALA A 111 10.11 -23.07 14.84
CA ALA A 111 10.25 -21.69 14.33
C ALA A 111 11.64 -21.11 14.56
N GLY A 112 12.34 -20.74 13.48
CA GLY A 112 13.71 -20.25 13.53
C GLY A 112 13.85 -18.85 12.92
N THR A 113 14.62 -17.97 13.54
CA THR A 113 14.84 -16.60 13.06
C THR A 113 16.32 -16.25 12.99
N LEU A 114 16.78 -15.69 11.88
CA LEU A 114 18.11 -15.10 11.75
C LEU A 114 17.98 -13.60 11.49
N ASN A 115 18.62 -12.77 12.31
CA ASN A 115 18.68 -11.33 12.12
C ASN A 115 20.10 -10.90 11.75
N ILE A 116 20.25 -10.12 10.69
CA ILE A 116 21.53 -9.55 10.25
C ILE A 116 21.37 -8.03 10.13
N SER A 117 22.30 -7.29 10.72
CA SER A 117 22.28 -5.83 10.70
C SER A 117 23.68 -5.24 10.69
N GLY A 118 23.80 -3.99 10.23
CA GLY A 118 25.07 -3.27 10.12
C GLY A 118 25.79 -3.56 8.80
N LYS A 119 26.23 -2.50 8.13
CA LYS A 119 26.79 -2.55 6.77
C LYS A 119 28.06 -3.42 6.63
N ASP A 120 28.83 -3.56 7.71
CA ASP A 120 30.12 -4.26 7.73
C ASP A 120 29.98 -5.69 8.31
N THR A 121 28.76 -6.15 8.57
CA THR A 121 28.49 -7.48 9.11
C THR A 121 28.44 -8.51 7.97
N GLU A 122 29.10 -9.65 8.13
CA GLU A 122 29.21 -10.68 7.11
C GLU A 122 28.85 -12.06 7.69
N VAL A 123 28.00 -12.81 6.98
CA VAL A 123 27.68 -14.20 7.26
C VAL A 123 27.97 -15.02 6.01
N HIS A 124 28.95 -15.92 6.08
CA HIS A 124 29.34 -16.79 4.96
C HIS A 124 28.94 -18.23 5.25
N VAL A 125 28.15 -18.83 4.37
CA VAL A 125 27.73 -20.22 4.45
C VAL A 125 28.38 -20.98 3.30
N THR A 126 29.29 -21.91 3.59
CA THR A 126 30.08 -22.59 2.53
C THR A 126 29.32 -23.74 1.85
N ASN A 127 28.02 -23.85 2.13
CA ASN A 127 27.08 -24.80 1.56
C ASN A 127 25.68 -24.15 1.57
N ARG A 128 24.62 -24.93 1.39
CA ARG A 128 23.27 -24.39 1.21
C ARG A 128 22.74 -23.70 2.47
N ILE A 129 21.88 -22.69 2.26
CA ILE A 129 20.97 -22.18 3.28
C ILE A 129 19.62 -22.88 3.12
N ALA A 130 19.11 -23.47 4.20
CA ALA A 130 17.79 -24.09 4.23
C ALA A 130 16.86 -23.29 5.16
N CYS A 131 16.02 -22.47 4.55
CA CYS A 131 15.04 -21.60 5.20
C CYS A 131 13.67 -22.29 5.21
N GLY A 132 13.39 -23.05 6.27
CA GLY A 132 12.12 -23.74 6.44
C GLY A 132 12.06 -25.03 5.66
N ARG A 133 12.25 -26.16 6.36
CA ARG A 133 12.04 -27.49 5.76
C ARG A 133 10.62 -27.97 5.99
N TYR A 134 10.21 -28.04 7.25
CA TYR A 134 8.84 -28.33 7.69
C TYR A 134 8.32 -27.22 8.63
N GLY A 135 9.22 -26.44 9.24
CA GLY A 135 8.88 -25.35 10.17
C GLY A 135 8.78 -23.98 9.50
N ASP A 136 8.68 -22.96 10.35
CA ASP A 136 8.63 -21.55 9.98
C ASP A 136 10.01 -20.90 10.15
N ALA A 137 10.64 -20.53 9.04
CA ALA A 137 11.91 -19.83 9.03
C ALA A 137 11.75 -18.38 8.62
N VAL A 138 12.44 -17.48 9.32
CA VAL A 138 12.52 -16.06 9.01
C VAL A 138 13.99 -15.64 8.95
N ILE A 139 14.36 -14.89 7.92
CA ILE A 139 15.63 -14.18 7.83
C ILE A 139 15.32 -12.70 7.66
N ASN A 140 15.83 -11.86 8.56
CA ASN A 140 15.69 -10.41 8.51
C ASN A 140 17.06 -9.79 8.24
N MET A 141 17.15 -8.96 7.21
CA MET A 141 18.36 -8.21 6.87
C MET A 141 18.04 -6.72 6.78
N THR A 142 18.79 -5.93 7.54
CA THR A 142 18.75 -4.44 7.51
C THR A 142 20.09 -3.85 7.05
N GLY A 143 21.00 -4.70 6.60
CA GLY A 143 22.37 -4.36 6.23
C GLY A 143 23.27 -5.60 6.23
N GLY A 144 24.51 -5.45 5.76
CA GLY A 144 25.51 -6.51 5.75
C GLY A 144 25.41 -7.46 4.57
N LEU A 145 26.15 -8.56 4.65
CA LEU A 145 26.22 -9.62 3.64
C LEU A 145 25.78 -10.95 4.25
N LEU A 146 24.87 -11.64 3.59
CA LEU A 146 24.61 -13.07 3.78
C LEU A 146 24.95 -13.78 2.47
N GLN A 147 26.04 -14.56 2.48
CA GLN A 147 26.51 -15.29 1.32
C GLN A 147 26.29 -16.80 1.52
N THR A 148 25.91 -17.51 0.45
CA THR A 148 26.02 -18.97 0.36
C THR A 148 26.78 -19.41 -0.89
N ASP A 149 27.69 -20.36 -0.72
CA ASP A 149 28.44 -20.98 -1.83
C ASP A 149 27.59 -21.99 -2.63
N ALA A 150 26.40 -22.34 -2.13
CA ALA A 150 25.44 -23.22 -2.79
C ALA A 150 24.04 -22.59 -2.84
N GLU A 151 23.03 -23.39 -3.15
CA GLU A 151 21.63 -22.95 -3.29
C GLU A 151 21.03 -22.40 -1.99
N LEU A 152 20.01 -21.56 -2.14
CA LEU A 152 19.04 -21.20 -1.12
C LEU A 152 17.77 -22.02 -1.32
N ARG A 153 17.37 -22.75 -0.27
CA ARG A 153 16.08 -23.45 -0.24
C ARG A 153 15.11 -22.72 0.65
N ILE A 154 13.90 -22.47 0.16
CA ILE A 154 12.85 -21.77 0.91
C ILE A 154 11.59 -22.62 0.91
N GLY A 155 11.09 -22.97 2.10
CA GLY A 155 9.86 -23.73 2.29
C GLY A 155 9.78 -24.97 1.39
N PHE A 156 10.46 -26.07 1.72
CA PHE A 156 10.62 -27.15 0.73
C PHE A 156 10.00 -28.51 1.11
N ARG A 157 9.10 -28.57 2.10
CA ARG A 157 8.22 -29.72 2.41
C ARG A 157 6.84 -29.24 2.88
N ASP A 158 5.94 -30.18 3.18
CA ASP A 158 4.59 -29.94 3.69
C ASP A 158 4.54 -28.86 4.79
N ASN A 159 3.64 -27.89 4.61
CA ASN A 159 3.36 -26.77 5.54
C ASN A 159 4.56 -25.87 5.90
N ALA A 160 5.68 -26.02 5.21
CA ALA A 160 6.88 -25.24 5.48
C ALA A 160 6.69 -23.78 5.09
N SER A 161 7.27 -22.89 5.88
CA SER A 161 7.33 -21.46 5.59
C SER A 161 8.77 -21.00 5.63
N GLY A 162 9.22 -20.33 4.57
CA GLY A 162 10.48 -19.60 4.56
C GLY A 162 10.23 -18.17 4.09
N LYS A 163 10.57 -17.20 4.94
CA LYS A 163 10.39 -15.77 4.65
C LYS A 163 11.71 -15.04 4.83
N ILE A 164 12.06 -14.23 3.85
CA ILE A 164 13.30 -13.45 3.85
C ILE A 164 12.92 -12.00 3.59
N TYR A 165 13.31 -11.13 4.52
CA TYR A 165 13.07 -9.69 4.44
C TYR A 165 14.41 -9.01 4.21
N LEU A 166 14.62 -8.50 3.00
CA LEU A 166 15.79 -7.74 2.59
C LEU A 166 15.43 -6.25 2.66
N GLY A 167 15.32 -5.69 3.87
CA GLY A 167 15.16 -4.26 4.09
C GLY A 167 16.46 -3.46 3.95
N GLY A 168 17.57 -4.17 3.83
CA GLY A 168 18.87 -3.64 3.45
C GLY A 168 19.93 -4.74 3.33
N GLY A 169 21.12 -4.41 2.84
CA GLY A 169 22.22 -5.36 2.67
C GLY A 169 22.06 -6.30 1.47
N THR A 170 22.94 -7.30 1.37
CA THR A 170 23.02 -8.20 0.21
C THR A 170 22.87 -9.66 0.63
N LEU A 171 21.92 -10.36 0.01
CA LEU A 171 21.85 -11.82 -0.02
C LEU A 171 22.51 -12.32 -1.32
N ASP A 172 23.68 -12.94 -1.20
CA ASP A 172 24.50 -13.40 -2.33
C ASP A 172 24.51 -14.94 -2.42
N ILE A 173 24.07 -15.46 -3.56
CA ILE A 173 23.90 -16.90 -3.79
C ILE A 173 24.78 -17.32 -4.97
N ALA A 174 25.82 -18.11 -4.68
CA ALA A 174 26.81 -18.49 -5.68
C ALA A 174 26.37 -19.66 -6.60
N ALA A 175 25.20 -20.25 -6.38
CA ALA A 175 24.69 -21.37 -7.18
C ALA A 175 23.82 -20.95 -8.38
N ASP A 176 23.81 -21.80 -9.41
CA ASP A 176 22.94 -21.72 -10.58
C ASP A 176 22.35 -23.12 -10.91
N PRO A 177 21.05 -23.36 -10.69
CA PRO A 177 20.06 -22.43 -10.13
C PRO A 177 20.34 -22.10 -8.66
N GLY A 178 20.11 -20.84 -8.29
CA GLY A 178 20.40 -20.32 -6.96
C GLY A 178 19.28 -20.56 -5.95
N ILE A 179 18.02 -20.53 -6.39
CA ILE A 179 16.84 -20.66 -5.51
C ILE A 179 16.04 -21.90 -5.88
N THR A 180 15.70 -22.66 -4.84
CA THR A 180 14.81 -23.83 -4.94
C THR A 180 13.63 -23.67 -3.97
N ILE A 181 12.41 -23.72 -4.50
CA ILE A 181 11.14 -23.71 -3.74
C ILE A 181 10.49 -25.07 -3.87
N GLY A 182 10.05 -25.67 -2.75
CA GLY A 182 9.64 -27.08 -2.80
C GLY A 182 10.81 -28.01 -3.11
N ASP A 183 10.60 -29.32 -3.05
CA ASP A 183 11.59 -30.30 -3.53
C ASP A 183 11.05 -31.24 -4.61
N GLY A 184 9.89 -30.91 -5.17
CA GLY A 184 9.23 -31.65 -6.25
C GLY A 184 8.75 -33.05 -5.85
N ALA A 185 8.93 -33.47 -4.59
CA ALA A 185 8.50 -34.78 -4.10
C ALA A 185 7.16 -34.72 -3.35
N ASP A 186 6.82 -33.58 -2.77
CA ASP A 186 5.61 -33.33 -1.98
C ASP A 186 4.77 -32.17 -2.58
N ASP A 187 3.49 -32.07 -2.20
CA ASP A 187 2.57 -31.06 -2.73
C ASP A 187 2.99 -29.64 -2.28
N VAL A 188 3.63 -28.91 -3.20
CA VAL A 188 4.11 -27.54 -3.00
C VAL A 188 2.97 -26.55 -2.71
N SER A 189 1.69 -26.95 -2.84
CA SER A 189 0.53 -26.11 -2.54
C SER A 189 0.43 -25.67 -1.07
N THR A 190 1.11 -26.35 -0.15
CA THR A 190 1.11 -26.02 1.29
C THR A 190 2.33 -25.21 1.74
N VAL A 191 3.28 -24.97 0.83
CA VAL A 191 4.50 -24.21 1.11
C VAL A 191 4.21 -22.71 1.05
N THR A 192 4.79 -21.96 1.99
CA THR A 192 4.91 -20.50 1.90
C THR A 192 6.37 -20.11 1.67
N ALA A 193 6.65 -19.44 0.55
CA ALA A 193 7.96 -18.87 0.26
C ALA A 193 7.83 -17.37 -0.04
N LEU A 194 8.67 -16.55 0.58
CA LEU A 194 8.69 -15.10 0.39
C LEU A 194 10.13 -14.57 0.44
N ILE A 195 10.48 -13.73 -0.52
CA ILE A 195 11.60 -12.80 -0.49
C ILE A 195 11.01 -11.41 -0.73
N ASP A 196 10.96 -10.60 0.31
CA ASP A 196 10.48 -9.22 0.25
C ASP A 196 11.68 -8.27 0.25
N ILE A 197 11.83 -7.49 -0.82
CA ILE A 197 12.96 -6.59 -1.02
C ILE A 197 12.47 -5.15 -0.81
N SER A 198 13.17 -4.40 0.02
CA SER A 198 12.95 -2.97 0.25
C SER A 198 14.29 -2.30 0.58
N GLY A 199 14.33 -0.98 0.71
CA GLY A 199 15.58 -0.29 1.04
C GLY A 199 16.64 -0.45 -0.02
N ASP A 200 17.87 -0.54 0.49
CA ASP A 200 19.05 -0.91 -0.27
C ASP A 200 19.25 -2.43 -0.33
N GLY A 201 18.20 -3.21 -0.03
CA GLY A 201 18.20 -4.67 -0.08
C GLY A 201 18.46 -5.21 -1.48
N ARG A 202 19.35 -6.20 -1.59
CA ARG A 202 19.73 -6.82 -2.87
C ARG A 202 19.73 -8.33 -2.75
N LEU A 203 19.11 -9.00 -3.72
CA LEU A 203 19.33 -10.41 -3.98
C LEU A 203 20.26 -10.55 -5.19
N VAL A 204 21.34 -11.31 -5.03
CA VAL A 204 22.33 -11.56 -6.08
C VAL A 204 22.41 -13.07 -6.32
N LEU A 205 22.27 -13.47 -7.57
CA LEU A 205 22.32 -14.86 -8.03
C LEU A 205 23.45 -15.01 -9.06
N ALA A 206 24.34 -15.98 -8.87
CA ALA A 206 25.38 -16.25 -9.85
C ALA A 206 24.81 -16.71 -11.20
N GLY A 207 25.35 -16.19 -12.31
CA GLY A 207 24.88 -16.53 -13.64
C GLY A 207 23.60 -15.81 -14.07
N ASP A 208 23.17 -16.09 -15.30
CA ASP A 208 21.94 -15.54 -15.88
C ASP A 208 20.74 -16.43 -15.49
N GLN A 209 20.02 -15.99 -14.47
CA GLN A 209 18.87 -16.66 -13.89
C GLN A 209 17.59 -15.84 -14.10
N PHE A 210 17.55 -14.98 -15.12
CA PHE A 210 16.42 -14.09 -15.39
C PHE A 210 15.07 -14.84 -15.47
N THR A 211 15.05 -16.00 -16.14
CA THR A 211 13.84 -16.82 -16.28
C THR A 211 13.34 -17.36 -14.94
N LEU A 212 14.25 -17.77 -14.05
CA LEU A 212 13.91 -18.23 -12.71
C LEU A 212 13.32 -17.05 -11.91
N VAL A 213 13.99 -15.91 -11.91
CA VAL A 213 13.58 -14.72 -11.16
C VAL A 213 12.21 -14.22 -11.63
N GLU A 214 11.97 -14.10 -12.94
CA GLU A 214 10.66 -13.70 -13.46
C GLU A 214 9.55 -14.66 -13.01
N THR A 215 9.83 -15.97 -13.01
CA THR A 215 8.86 -16.96 -12.52
C THR A 215 8.53 -16.74 -11.04
N LEU A 216 9.55 -16.48 -10.22
CA LEU A 216 9.36 -16.22 -8.78
C LEU A 216 8.61 -14.90 -8.51
N ILE A 217 8.86 -13.85 -9.30
CA ILE A 217 8.12 -12.58 -9.23
C ILE A 217 6.65 -12.81 -9.60
N ASN A 218 6.39 -13.48 -10.73
CA ASN A 218 5.02 -13.74 -11.20
C ASN A 218 4.21 -14.61 -10.22
N ASN A 219 4.87 -15.48 -9.47
CA ASN A 219 4.25 -16.29 -8.43
C ASN A 219 4.07 -15.54 -7.09
N GLY A 220 4.49 -14.27 -6.99
CA GLY A 220 4.48 -13.51 -5.74
C GLY A 220 5.47 -13.99 -4.69
N THR A 221 6.45 -14.83 -5.08
CA THR A 221 7.52 -15.30 -4.17
C THR A 221 8.57 -14.22 -3.97
N ILE A 222 8.90 -13.44 -4.99
CA ILE A 222 9.72 -12.23 -4.87
C ILE A 222 8.82 -11.02 -5.04
N VAL A 223 8.82 -10.12 -4.06
CA VAL A 223 8.03 -8.88 -4.09
C VAL A 223 8.89 -7.69 -3.68
N GLY A 224 8.53 -6.50 -4.15
CA GLY A 224 9.08 -5.24 -3.66
C GLY A 224 8.16 -4.65 -2.60
N TYR A 225 8.68 -4.40 -1.40
CA TYR A 225 8.00 -3.76 -0.27
C TYR A 225 6.56 -4.24 -0.07
N GLY A 226 6.40 -5.48 0.41
CA GLY A 226 5.08 -6.06 0.66
C GLY A 226 4.22 -6.30 -0.59
N GLY A 227 4.78 -6.12 -1.80
CA GLY A 227 4.05 -6.20 -3.07
C GLY A 227 3.58 -4.85 -3.61
N GLU A 228 3.90 -3.75 -2.93
CA GLU A 228 3.50 -2.40 -3.35
C GLU A 228 4.46 -1.80 -4.40
N ARG A 229 5.67 -2.35 -4.53
CA ARG A 229 6.71 -1.80 -5.42
C ARG A 229 7.12 -2.77 -6.53
N PRO A 230 7.43 -2.27 -7.73
CA PRO A 230 8.05 -3.07 -8.77
C PRO A 230 9.38 -3.66 -8.31
N VAL A 231 9.72 -4.82 -8.87
CA VAL A 231 11.02 -5.46 -8.71
C VAL A 231 11.81 -5.22 -10.00
N GLU A 232 13.03 -4.70 -9.88
CA GLU A 232 13.97 -4.56 -10.98
C GLU A 232 14.92 -5.76 -11.00
N VAL A 233 15.10 -6.33 -12.19
CA VAL A 233 16.00 -7.46 -12.45
C VAL A 233 16.98 -7.05 -13.52
N ILE A 234 18.27 -7.04 -13.19
CA ILE A 234 19.35 -6.73 -14.13
C ILE A 234 20.36 -7.86 -14.17
N TYR A 235 21.05 -8.01 -15.29
CA TYR A 235 22.22 -8.87 -15.40
C TYR A 235 23.48 -7.99 -15.40
N ASP A 236 24.26 -8.06 -14.33
CA ASP A 236 25.45 -7.24 -14.13
C ASP A 236 26.61 -8.07 -13.57
N GLY A 237 27.82 -7.86 -14.10
CA GLY A 237 29.03 -8.51 -13.59
C GLY A 237 29.05 -10.04 -13.64
N GLY A 238 28.19 -10.69 -14.43
CA GLY A 238 28.05 -12.15 -14.47
C GLY A 238 26.99 -12.72 -13.52
N ASN A 239 26.22 -11.84 -12.86
CA ASN A 239 25.20 -12.20 -11.89
C ASN A 239 23.85 -11.60 -12.28
N THR A 240 22.77 -12.28 -11.91
CA THR A 240 21.43 -11.72 -11.88
C THR A 240 21.24 -10.98 -10.57
N VAL A 241 20.97 -9.68 -10.64
CA VAL A 241 20.77 -8.81 -9.49
C VAL A 241 19.31 -8.39 -9.45
N VAL A 242 18.68 -8.59 -8.30
CA VAL A 242 17.28 -8.28 -8.06
C VAL A 242 17.19 -7.25 -6.93
N THR A 243 16.47 -6.17 -7.20
CA THR A 243 16.26 -5.06 -6.27
C THR A 243 14.81 -4.62 -6.31
N SER A 244 14.33 -3.96 -5.25
CA SER A 244 13.07 -3.24 -5.35
C SER A 244 13.30 -1.87 -5.97
N VAL A 245 12.42 -1.48 -6.90
CA VAL A 245 12.39 -0.11 -7.39
C VAL A 245 11.86 0.76 -6.26
N SER A 246 12.76 1.43 -5.55
CA SER A 246 12.37 2.42 -4.54
C SER A 246 11.73 3.62 -5.24
N PRO A 247 10.53 4.08 -4.83
CA PRO A 247 10.00 5.34 -5.28
C PRO A 247 11.01 6.41 -4.87
N VAL A 248 11.35 7.27 -5.83
CA VAL A 248 12.25 8.41 -5.59
C VAL A 248 11.48 9.67 -5.22
N LYS A 249 10.14 9.62 -5.22
CA LYS A 249 9.24 10.74 -4.94
C LYS A 249 8.00 10.28 -4.18
N ALA A 250 7.24 11.25 -3.66
CA ALA A 250 6.03 10.99 -2.90
C ALA A 250 4.96 10.30 -3.77
N ILE A 251 4.21 9.38 -3.17
CA ILE A 251 3.15 8.59 -3.81
C ILE A 251 1.90 8.54 -2.92
N ASP A 252 0.83 7.91 -3.41
CA ASP A 252 -0.43 7.70 -2.70
C ASP A 252 -0.99 8.97 -2.04
N PRO A 253 -1.30 10.02 -2.84
CA PRO A 253 -1.86 11.26 -2.33
C PRO A 253 -3.28 11.06 -1.79
N PHE A 254 -3.57 11.73 -0.69
CA PHE A 254 -4.92 12.09 -0.28
C PHE A 254 -5.00 13.61 -0.16
N PRO A 255 -5.99 14.29 -0.74
CA PRO A 255 -6.99 13.75 -1.66
C PRO A 255 -6.40 13.01 -2.87
N PRO A 256 -7.04 11.93 -3.36
CA PRO A 256 -6.57 11.22 -4.55
C PRO A 256 -6.48 12.17 -5.75
N ASN A 257 -5.52 11.91 -6.63
CA ASN A 257 -5.36 12.71 -7.82
C ASN A 257 -6.62 12.66 -8.71
N ASP A 258 -7.07 13.83 -9.15
CA ASP A 258 -8.26 14.08 -9.97
C ASP A 258 -9.61 13.72 -9.32
N ASP A 259 -9.65 13.59 -7.99
CA ASP A 259 -10.92 13.44 -7.26
C ASP A 259 -11.75 14.74 -7.32
N LEU A 260 -13.07 14.61 -7.42
CA LEU A 260 -14.01 15.71 -7.63
C LEU A 260 -14.93 15.97 -6.43
N GLU A 261 -14.92 15.11 -5.40
CA GLU A 261 -15.88 15.18 -4.29
C GLU A 261 -15.19 15.26 -2.92
N ILE A 262 -14.27 16.21 -2.79
CA ILE A 262 -13.49 16.36 -1.56
C ILE A 262 -14.15 17.37 -0.61
N LEU A 263 -14.21 17.02 0.67
CA LEU A 263 -14.67 17.94 1.71
C LEU A 263 -13.68 19.09 1.87
N ARG A 264 -14.21 20.30 2.09
CA ARG A 264 -13.42 21.53 2.16
C ARG A 264 -12.43 21.64 3.33
N ASP A 265 -12.49 20.73 4.30
CA ASP A 265 -11.56 20.62 5.43
C ASP A 265 -10.50 19.53 5.21
N ALA A 266 -10.28 19.13 3.96
CA ALA A 266 -9.30 18.13 3.58
C ALA A 266 -7.88 18.44 4.12
N VAL A 267 -7.27 17.40 4.68
CA VAL A 267 -5.85 17.37 5.04
C VAL A 267 -5.11 16.63 3.93
N LEU A 268 -4.07 17.24 3.40
CA LEU A 268 -3.28 16.67 2.33
C LEU A 268 -2.27 15.69 2.94
N THR A 269 -2.28 14.42 2.57
CA THR A 269 -1.35 13.39 3.07
C THR A 269 -0.76 12.58 1.93
N TRP A 270 0.44 12.06 2.10
CA TRP A 270 1.14 11.27 1.08
C TRP A 270 1.94 10.16 1.75
N GLN A 271 2.36 9.17 0.95
CA GLN A 271 3.36 8.18 1.33
C GLN A 271 4.74 8.61 0.82
N ASN A 272 5.75 8.48 1.69
CA ASN A 272 7.10 8.91 1.36
C ASN A 272 7.83 7.96 0.42
N ALA A 273 8.75 8.52 -0.36
CA ALA A 273 9.89 7.78 -0.88
C ALA A 273 10.74 7.19 0.24
N GLU A 274 11.53 6.19 -0.12
CA GLU A 274 12.45 5.60 0.82
C GLU A 274 13.69 6.47 1.07
N GLY A 275 14.18 6.46 2.32
CA GLY A 275 15.37 7.21 2.71
C GLY A 275 15.13 8.71 2.92
N VAL A 276 13.87 9.15 2.89
CA VAL A 276 13.50 10.53 3.19
C VAL A 276 13.76 10.84 4.67
N PRO A 277 14.50 11.91 5.00
CA PRO A 277 14.78 12.27 6.38
C PRO A 277 13.50 12.49 7.20
N SER A 278 13.49 12.03 8.45
CA SER A 278 12.36 12.18 9.38
C SER A 278 12.14 13.62 9.88
N THR A 279 12.93 14.59 9.43
CA THR A 279 12.81 16.01 9.77
C THR A 279 13.22 16.83 8.55
N GLY A 280 12.38 17.76 8.14
CA GLY A 280 12.53 18.58 6.95
C GLY A 280 12.59 17.76 5.65
N GLY A 281 12.03 16.55 5.66
CA GLY A 281 12.09 15.61 4.54
C GLY A 281 11.19 15.98 3.36
N HIS A 282 10.23 16.87 3.57
CA HIS A 282 9.19 17.17 2.59
C HIS A 282 9.11 18.67 2.30
N ARG A 283 8.88 19.00 1.04
CA ARG A 283 8.58 20.36 0.59
C ARG A 283 7.27 20.34 -0.20
N VAL A 284 6.22 20.86 0.43
CA VAL A 284 4.85 20.84 -0.10
C VAL A 284 4.53 22.14 -0.83
N PHE A 285 3.93 22.02 -2.00
CA PHE A 285 3.40 23.10 -2.81
C PHE A 285 1.90 22.94 -2.89
N PHE A 286 1.15 24.02 -2.69
CA PHE A 286 -0.32 23.99 -2.69
C PHE A 286 -0.85 25.31 -3.23
N GLY A 287 -1.79 25.26 -4.17
CA GLY A 287 -2.37 26.47 -4.75
C GLY A 287 -3.45 26.22 -5.81
N LEU A 288 -3.92 27.32 -6.41
CA LEU A 288 -4.93 27.31 -7.47
C LEU A 288 -4.34 27.27 -8.88
N ASP A 289 -3.06 27.63 -9.04
CA ASP A 289 -2.38 27.62 -10.34
C ASP A 289 -1.48 26.39 -10.44
N MET A 290 -1.86 25.47 -11.33
CA MET A 290 -1.10 24.26 -11.64
C MET A 290 0.35 24.58 -12.05
N ASN A 291 0.59 25.67 -12.77
CA ASN A 291 1.93 26.03 -13.24
C ASN A 291 2.81 26.53 -12.11
N GLU A 292 2.27 27.29 -11.16
CA GLU A 292 3.03 27.74 -9.99
C GLU A 292 3.46 26.55 -9.12
N VAL A 293 2.55 25.59 -8.92
CA VAL A 293 2.83 24.33 -8.22
C VAL A 293 3.88 23.52 -8.97
N ALA A 294 3.73 23.34 -10.28
CA ALA A 294 4.69 22.63 -11.13
C ALA A 294 6.08 23.30 -11.17
N GLN A 295 6.15 24.62 -11.04
CA GLN A 295 7.43 25.35 -10.98
C GLN A 295 8.05 25.36 -9.58
N GLY A 296 7.33 24.85 -8.57
CA GLY A 296 7.79 24.86 -7.20
C GLY A 296 7.84 26.25 -6.57
N ILE A 297 6.83 27.08 -6.85
CA ILE A 297 6.67 28.39 -6.22
C ILE A 297 5.93 28.24 -4.89
N GLY A 298 6.45 28.84 -3.82
CA GLY A 298 5.75 28.89 -2.52
C GLY A 298 5.87 27.64 -1.64
N GLY A 299 6.92 26.83 -1.83
CA GLY A 299 7.10 25.57 -1.11
C GLY A 299 7.26 25.73 0.41
N MET A 300 6.60 24.85 1.16
CA MET A 300 6.59 24.79 2.62
C MET A 300 7.24 23.51 3.12
N ILE A 301 8.18 23.60 4.05
CA ILE A 301 8.84 22.43 4.63
C ILE A 301 7.93 21.76 5.65
N GLN A 302 7.79 20.45 5.57
CA GLN A 302 7.05 19.63 6.53
C GLN A 302 7.95 18.51 7.10
N ASP A 303 7.77 18.22 8.39
CA ASP A 303 8.42 17.10 9.07
C ASP A 303 7.59 15.82 8.99
N VAL A 304 6.27 15.96 8.82
CA VAL A 304 5.31 14.86 8.79
C VAL A 304 4.68 14.75 7.40
N ASN A 305 4.15 13.56 7.11
CA ASN A 305 3.39 13.17 5.93
C ASN A 305 2.00 13.84 5.81
N ALA A 306 1.88 15.09 6.25
CA ALA A 306 0.62 15.82 6.27
C ALA A 306 0.84 17.32 6.06
N PHE A 307 -0.10 17.93 5.35
CA PHE A 307 -0.21 19.36 5.18
C PHE A 307 -1.68 19.78 5.37
N VAL A 308 -1.91 20.70 6.30
CA VAL A 308 -3.24 21.24 6.59
C VAL A 308 -3.31 22.63 5.98
N PRO A 309 -4.21 22.88 5.01
CA PRO A 309 -4.44 24.24 4.52
C PRO A 309 -4.87 25.17 5.64
N ASP A 310 -4.34 26.39 5.66
CA ASP A 310 -4.60 27.36 6.75
C ASP A 310 -6.07 27.80 6.86
N GLN A 311 -6.85 27.61 5.80
CA GLN A 311 -8.25 27.99 5.70
C GLN A 311 -9.07 26.87 5.05
N LEU A 312 -10.37 26.89 5.33
CA LEU A 312 -11.31 26.02 4.62
C LEU A 312 -11.26 26.34 3.12
N LEU A 313 -11.20 25.28 2.34
CA LEU A 313 -11.12 25.36 0.90
C LEU A 313 -12.45 25.84 0.31
N ALA A 314 -12.39 26.54 -0.82
CA ALA A 314 -13.57 27.07 -1.47
C ALA A 314 -14.35 25.93 -2.16
N TYR A 315 -15.68 25.96 -2.06
CA TYR A 315 -16.55 25.05 -2.80
C TYR A 315 -16.34 25.21 -4.32
N ASP A 316 -16.65 24.16 -5.08
CA ASP A 316 -16.56 24.15 -6.55
C ASP A 316 -15.18 24.53 -7.11
N THR A 317 -14.13 24.43 -6.30
CA THR A 317 -12.79 24.92 -6.63
C THR A 317 -11.80 23.77 -6.75
N THR A 318 -11.05 23.75 -7.85
CA THR A 318 -9.94 22.82 -8.07
C THR A 318 -8.65 23.38 -7.46
N TYR A 319 -7.97 22.56 -6.66
CA TYR A 319 -6.67 22.85 -6.09
C TYR A 319 -5.62 21.90 -6.65
N TYR A 320 -4.38 22.39 -6.74
CA TYR A 320 -3.22 21.65 -7.19
C TYR A 320 -2.18 21.59 -6.09
N TRP A 321 -1.47 20.47 -6.02
CA TRP A 321 -0.42 20.30 -5.03
C TRP A 321 0.65 19.32 -5.47
N ARG A 322 1.82 19.42 -4.84
CA ARG A 322 2.98 18.56 -5.10
C ARG A 322 3.79 18.42 -3.82
N VAL A 323 4.43 17.27 -3.65
CA VAL A 323 5.41 17.06 -2.57
C VAL A 323 6.75 16.70 -3.18
N ASP A 324 7.75 17.56 -2.99
CA ASP A 324 9.14 17.20 -3.27
C ASP A 324 9.74 16.57 -2.01
N GLU A 325 10.61 15.58 -2.19
CA GLU A 325 11.21 14.85 -1.09
C GLU A 325 12.73 14.98 -1.06
N ALA A 326 13.28 15.20 0.13
CA ALA A 326 14.70 15.41 0.30
C ALA A 326 15.48 14.10 0.11
N THR A 327 16.56 14.16 -0.66
CA THR A 327 17.53 13.07 -0.75
C THR A 327 18.42 13.05 0.48
N ALA A 328 19.09 11.92 0.73
CA ALA A 328 20.12 11.81 1.77
C ALA A 328 21.29 12.80 1.58
N THR A 329 21.46 13.38 0.38
CA THR A 329 22.49 14.37 0.06
C THR A 329 22.01 15.82 0.17
N GLY A 330 20.75 16.04 0.58
CA GLY A 330 20.16 17.37 0.76
C GLY A 330 19.64 18.04 -0.53
N SER A 331 19.58 17.29 -1.64
CA SER A 331 18.86 17.71 -2.86
C SER A 331 17.37 17.38 -2.73
N TRP A 332 16.55 17.85 -3.67
CA TRP A 332 15.12 17.53 -3.74
C TRP A 332 14.83 16.64 -4.95
N ASN A 333 14.11 15.55 -4.73
CA ASN A 333 13.43 14.81 -5.77
C ASN A 333 12.06 15.44 -5.98
N GLU A 334 11.80 15.87 -7.21
CA GLU A 334 10.54 16.52 -7.57
C GLU A 334 9.39 15.50 -7.63
N GLY A 335 8.26 15.85 -7.00
CA GLY A 335 7.04 15.04 -7.00
C GLY A 335 6.21 15.17 -8.28
N ASP A 336 5.14 14.39 -8.36
CA ASP A 336 4.09 14.62 -9.36
C ASP A 336 3.15 15.74 -8.90
N VAL A 337 2.61 16.50 -9.86
CA VAL A 337 1.56 17.49 -9.57
C VAL A 337 0.23 16.77 -9.53
N TRP A 338 -0.42 16.80 -8.37
CA TRP A 338 -1.75 16.25 -8.15
C TRP A 338 -2.82 17.34 -8.13
N SER A 339 -4.05 16.97 -8.46
CA SER A 339 -5.22 17.86 -8.40
C SER A 339 -6.39 17.23 -7.64
N PHE A 340 -7.27 18.06 -7.09
CA PHE A 340 -8.57 17.64 -6.58
C PHE A 340 -9.56 18.80 -6.60
N GLN A 341 -10.87 18.51 -6.64
CA GLN A 341 -11.93 19.50 -6.54
C GLN A 341 -12.71 19.34 -5.24
N ILE A 342 -13.01 20.47 -4.60
CA ILE A 342 -13.93 20.52 -3.47
C ILE A 342 -15.34 20.32 -3.96
N GLU A 343 -16.14 19.59 -3.18
CA GLU A 343 -17.57 19.39 -3.41
C GLU A 343 -18.29 20.71 -3.73
N PRO A 344 -19.43 20.68 -4.43
CA PRO A 344 -20.25 21.86 -4.63
C PRO A 344 -20.87 22.32 -3.30
N PHE A 345 -21.18 23.61 -3.20
CA PHE A 345 -21.84 24.17 -2.01
C PHE A 345 -23.22 23.55 -1.75
N SER A 346 -23.96 23.29 -2.82
CA SER A 346 -25.27 22.64 -2.80
C SER A 346 -25.45 21.77 -4.04
N ARG A 347 -26.41 20.84 -4.00
CA ARG A 347 -26.72 19.94 -5.12
C ARG A 347 -28.20 20.00 -5.43
N ALA A 348 -28.53 19.81 -6.71
CA ALA A 348 -29.90 19.61 -7.14
C ALA A 348 -30.48 18.37 -6.43
N ILE A 349 -31.71 18.50 -5.93
CA ILE A 349 -32.41 17.37 -5.32
C ILE A 349 -32.77 16.38 -6.45
N PRO A 350 -32.36 15.10 -6.35
CA PRO A 350 -32.70 14.09 -7.34
C PRO A 350 -34.23 13.95 -7.51
N SER A 351 -34.69 13.72 -8.74
CA SER A 351 -36.14 13.62 -9.00
C SER A 351 -36.80 12.44 -8.30
N ASP A 352 -36.08 11.34 -8.11
CA ASP A 352 -36.53 10.16 -7.38
C ASP A 352 -36.63 10.39 -5.85
N SER A 353 -36.02 11.46 -5.34
CA SER A 353 -36.18 11.95 -3.96
C SER A 353 -37.28 13.00 -3.82
N SER A 354 -38.07 13.27 -4.86
CA SER A 354 -39.11 14.32 -4.86
C SER A 354 -40.41 13.87 -5.52
N VAL A 355 -41.54 14.38 -5.03
CA VAL A 355 -42.87 14.20 -5.63
C VAL A 355 -43.55 15.56 -5.75
N ALA A 356 -43.91 15.93 -6.97
CA ALA A 356 -44.68 17.15 -7.25
C ALA A 356 -46.18 16.85 -7.27
N THR A 357 -46.95 17.66 -6.55
CA THR A 357 -48.43 17.62 -6.53
C THR A 357 -48.96 19.04 -6.70
N ALA A 358 -50.13 19.21 -7.31
CA ALA A 358 -50.75 20.52 -7.49
C ALA A 358 -52.24 20.46 -7.18
N ASP A 359 -52.87 21.62 -7.03
CA ASP A 359 -54.32 21.77 -6.91
C ASP A 359 -55.04 21.19 -8.13
N SER A 360 -54.50 21.46 -9.31
CA SER A 360 -55.05 21.08 -10.59
C SER A 360 -53.98 21.05 -11.67
N HIS A 361 -54.34 20.48 -12.81
CA HIS A 361 -53.52 20.57 -14.00
C HIS A 361 -54.34 20.42 -15.28
N SER A 362 -53.89 21.09 -16.33
CA SER A 362 -54.36 20.90 -17.69
C SER A 362 -53.91 19.52 -18.23
N ALA A 363 -54.59 19.04 -19.28
CA ALA A 363 -54.27 17.75 -19.88
C ALA A 363 -52.80 17.67 -20.34
N MET A 364 -52.09 16.63 -19.90
CA MET A 364 -50.66 16.38 -20.17
C MET A 364 -49.68 17.43 -19.61
N GLN A 365 -50.15 18.37 -18.79
CA GLN A 365 -49.33 19.42 -18.16
C GLN A 365 -49.31 19.26 -16.64
N GLY A 366 -49.02 18.03 -16.18
CA GLY A 366 -49.06 17.66 -14.77
C GLY A 366 -47.89 18.23 -13.96
N PRO A 367 -48.02 18.31 -12.62
CA PRO A 367 -46.96 18.81 -11.73
C PRO A 367 -45.66 17.99 -11.81
N GLU A 368 -45.72 16.71 -12.15
CA GLU A 368 -44.57 15.83 -12.35
C GLU A 368 -43.60 16.32 -13.44
N ASN A 369 -44.06 17.17 -14.36
CA ASN A 369 -43.23 17.77 -15.38
C ASN A 369 -42.23 18.82 -14.83
N THR A 370 -42.41 19.25 -13.57
CA THR A 370 -41.56 20.28 -12.94
C THR A 370 -40.39 19.72 -12.14
N ILE A 371 -40.21 18.40 -12.13
CA ILE A 371 -39.08 17.70 -11.49
C ILE A 371 -38.31 16.88 -12.53
N GLY A 372 -37.05 16.57 -12.24
CA GLY A 372 -36.23 15.68 -13.09
C GLY A 372 -35.75 16.27 -14.42
N GLY A 373 -35.82 17.59 -14.57
CA GLY A 373 -35.27 18.29 -15.74
C GLY A 373 -36.00 17.98 -17.05
N LEU A 374 -37.25 17.52 -17.00
CA LEU A 374 -38.04 17.29 -18.21
C LEU A 374 -38.17 18.62 -18.98
N GLY A 375 -37.78 18.61 -20.26
CA GLY A 375 -37.78 19.83 -21.07
C GLY A 375 -36.56 20.73 -20.86
N LEU A 376 -35.67 20.47 -19.91
CA LEU A 376 -34.41 21.20 -19.73
C LEU A 376 -33.32 20.65 -20.66
N GLY A 377 -32.77 21.50 -21.53
CA GLY A 377 -31.66 21.18 -22.42
C GLY A 377 -30.29 21.24 -21.74
N GLU A 378 -29.27 20.64 -22.37
CA GLU A 378 -27.87 20.69 -21.92
C GLU A 378 -27.28 22.11 -21.94
N ASP A 379 -27.84 23.00 -22.76
CA ASP A 379 -27.54 24.44 -22.80
C ASP A 379 -28.19 25.22 -21.66
N GLY A 380 -28.88 24.51 -20.75
CA GLY A 380 -29.63 25.08 -19.66
C GLY A 380 -30.84 25.87 -20.13
N MET A 381 -31.45 25.56 -21.29
CA MET A 381 -32.68 26.19 -21.76
C MET A 381 -33.87 25.25 -21.65
N HIS A 382 -35.04 25.75 -21.27
CA HIS A 382 -36.26 24.96 -21.24
C HIS A 382 -36.98 24.95 -22.59
N SER A 383 -37.47 23.77 -22.99
CA SER A 383 -38.30 23.51 -24.16
C SER A 383 -39.56 24.37 -24.17
N ARG A 384 -40.07 24.71 -25.37
CA ARG A 384 -41.38 25.38 -25.58
C ARG A 384 -42.54 24.38 -25.72
N ASP A 385 -42.26 23.09 -25.61
CA ASP A 385 -43.29 22.05 -25.61
C ASP A 385 -44.08 22.13 -24.31
N VAL A 386 -45.33 22.57 -24.40
CA VAL A 386 -46.21 22.73 -23.25
C VAL A 386 -46.43 21.43 -22.49
N THR A 387 -46.31 20.26 -23.15
CA THR A 387 -46.46 18.95 -22.49
C THR A 387 -45.32 18.59 -21.55
N GLN A 388 -44.25 19.40 -21.52
CA GLN A 388 -43.11 19.29 -20.61
C GLN A 388 -43.18 20.34 -19.49
N MET A 389 -44.34 20.98 -19.28
CA MET A 389 -44.55 22.02 -18.27
C MET A 389 -45.75 21.66 -17.38
N TRP A 390 -45.88 22.37 -16.26
CA TRP A 390 -47.12 22.38 -15.49
C TRP A 390 -47.96 23.63 -15.82
N LEU A 391 -49.28 23.43 -15.90
CA LEU A 391 -50.26 24.51 -16.02
C LEU A 391 -51.54 24.11 -15.28
N SER A 392 -52.05 24.96 -14.40
CA SER A 392 -53.31 24.71 -13.67
C SER A 392 -54.52 24.61 -14.62
N ASP A 393 -55.65 24.10 -14.12
CA ASP A 393 -56.89 24.06 -14.91
C ASP A 393 -57.52 25.46 -15.04
N THR A 394 -58.18 25.73 -16.16
CA THR A 394 -58.88 27.00 -16.43
C THR A 394 -60.08 27.29 -15.51
N SER A 395 -60.57 26.27 -14.80
CA SER A 395 -61.67 26.36 -13.85
C SER A 395 -61.22 26.73 -12.42
N GLU A 396 -59.92 26.89 -12.18
CA GLU A 396 -59.39 27.21 -10.86
C GLU A 396 -59.78 28.61 -10.36
N PRO A 397 -60.14 28.76 -9.06
CA PRO A 397 -60.74 29.97 -8.51
C PRO A 397 -59.73 31.11 -8.20
N GLY A 398 -58.51 31.05 -8.75
CA GLY A 398 -57.54 32.16 -8.73
C GLY A 398 -56.40 32.06 -7.71
N GLN A 399 -56.16 30.88 -7.12
CA GLN A 399 -55.00 30.60 -6.26
C GLN A 399 -54.45 29.20 -6.54
N ALA A 400 -53.83 29.01 -7.70
CA ALA A 400 -53.17 27.75 -8.05
C ALA A 400 -51.97 27.49 -7.13
N TRP A 401 -51.72 26.22 -6.79
CA TRP A 401 -50.55 25.84 -5.99
C TRP A 401 -49.88 24.59 -6.53
N ILE A 402 -48.56 24.54 -6.40
CA ILE A 402 -47.75 23.36 -6.61
C ILE A 402 -46.90 23.11 -5.37
N ARG A 403 -46.76 21.85 -5.00
CA ARG A 403 -46.09 21.39 -3.79
C ARG A 403 -45.12 20.27 -4.14
N TYR A 404 -43.88 20.46 -3.69
CA TYR A 404 -42.82 19.46 -3.75
C TYR A 404 -42.69 18.79 -2.38
N THR A 405 -42.89 17.47 -2.34
CA THR A 405 -42.65 16.65 -1.15
C THR A 405 -41.35 15.89 -1.36
N PHE A 406 -40.45 15.95 -0.38
CA PHE A 406 -39.16 15.27 -0.45
C PHE A 406 -39.13 14.02 0.42
N ASP A 407 -38.25 13.07 0.10
CA ASP A 407 -38.07 11.81 0.83
C ASP A 407 -37.57 11.98 2.27
N LYS A 408 -36.92 13.10 2.55
CA LYS A 408 -36.47 13.52 3.88
C LYS A 408 -36.44 15.04 3.98
N ALA A 409 -36.14 15.56 5.17
CA ALA A 409 -35.88 16.98 5.34
C ALA A 409 -34.55 17.36 4.67
N TYR A 410 -34.59 18.38 3.79
CA TYR A 410 -33.41 19.01 3.19
C TYR A 410 -33.25 20.43 3.73
N ARG A 411 -31.99 20.85 3.88
CA ARG A 411 -31.69 22.28 3.96
C ARG A 411 -31.64 22.80 2.52
N LEU A 412 -32.64 23.59 2.14
CA LEU A 412 -32.72 24.16 0.80
C LEU A 412 -31.83 25.39 0.71
N ASP A 413 -31.06 25.47 -0.38
CA ASP A 413 -30.17 26.58 -0.69
C ASP A 413 -30.85 27.53 -1.68
N GLN A 414 -31.23 27.01 -2.83
CA GLN A 414 -31.79 27.78 -3.93
C GLN A 414 -32.94 27.01 -4.59
N MET A 415 -33.86 27.75 -5.19
CA MET A 415 -34.83 27.22 -6.15
C MET A 415 -34.67 27.93 -7.50
N VAL A 416 -34.47 27.13 -8.54
CA VAL A 416 -34.31 27.56 -9.93
C VAL A 416 -35.63 27.35 -10.64
N VAL A 417 -36.27 28.44 -11.07
CA VAL A 417 -37.62 28.40 -11.67
C VAL A 417 -37.58 28.80 -13.13
N TRP A 418 -38.09 27.87 -13.95
CA TRP A 418 -38.43 28.09 -15.35
C TRP A 418 -39.92 28.34 -15.47
N ASN A 419 -40.29 29.53 -15.91
CA ASN A 419 -41.70 29.90 -16.02
C ASN A 419 -42.34 29.33 -17.29
N HIS A 420 -43.67 29.22 -17.34
CA HIS A 420 -44.39 28.65 -18.49
C HIS A 420 -44.04 29.41 -19.78
N TYR A 421 -43.56 28.69 -20.80
CA TYR A 421 -43.05 29.28 -22.05
C TYR A 421 -43.68 28.69 -23.33
N GLY A 422 -45.00 28.53 -23.32
CA GLY A 422 -45.75 28.12 -24.52
C GLY A 422 -45.87 29.24 -25.58
N GLN A 423 -46.25 28.88 -26.80
CA GLN A 423 -46.50 29.86 -27.89
C GLN A 423 -47.58 30.91 -27.54
N ALA A 424 -48.53 30.56 -26.68
CA ALA A 424 -49.60 31.47 -26.25
C ALA A 424 -49.15 32.46 -25.14
N GLU A 425 -47.98 32.24 -24.54
CA GLU A 425 -47.43 33.08 -23.46
C GLU A 425 -47.25 34.53 -23.92
N GLU A 426 -46.79 34.73 -25.17
CA GLU A 426 -46.55 36.05 -25.76
C GLU A 426 -47.81 36.94 -25.83
N VAL A 427 -49.00 36.31 -25.83
CA VAL A 427 -50.29 36.99 -26.03
C VAL A 427 -51.11 37.08 -24.73
N VAL A 428 -51.10 36.06 -23.87
CA VAL A 428 -51.99 35.95 -22.70
C VAL A 428 -51.24 36.01 -21.36
N GLY A 429 -50.00 35.52 -21.28
CA GLY A 429 -49.20 35.52 -20.05
C GLY A 429 -49.71 34.54 -18.97
N PHE A 430 -49.44 33.25 -19.15
CA PHE A 430 -49.76 32.15 -18.23
C PHE A 430 -48.68 31.90 -17.16
N GLY A 431 -47.51 32.54 -17.26
CA GLY A 431 -46.47 32.41 -16.25
C GLY A 431 -46.87 32.99 -14.89
N ILE A 432 -46.31 32.40 -13.83
CA ILE A 432 -46.46 32.91 -12.46
C ILE A 432 -45.65 34.19 -12.35
N LYS A 433 -46.27 35.28 -11.87
CA LYS A 433 -45.55 36.53 -11.59
C LYS A 433 -45.13 36.62 -10.13
N ASP A 434 -46.10 36.62 -9.22
CA ASP A 434 -45.84 36.70 -7.78
C ASP A 434 -46.09 35.31 -7.16
N ALA A 435 -45.03 34.68 -6.66
CA ALA A 435 -45.09 33.37 -6.02
C ALA A 435 -44.96 33.52 -4.51
N LEU A 436 -46.00 33.13 -3.77
CA LEU A 436 -45.93 32.94 -2.32
C LEU A 436 -45.29 31.58 -2.04
N ILE A 437 -44.22 31.56 -1.25
CA ILE A 437 -43.49 30.34 -0.89
C ILE A 437 -43.71 30.05 0.59
N GLU A 438 -44.04 28.80 0.88
CA GLU A 438 -44.11 28.22 2.22
C GLU A 438 -43.32 26.91 2.24
N TYR A 439 -42.80 26.53 3.40
CA TYR A 439 -42.13 25.25 3.59
C TYR A 439 -42.58 24.60 4.90
N SER A 440 -42.46 23.27 4.96
CA SER A 440 -42.87 22.49 6.13
C SER A 440 -41.94 21.29 6.34
N PRO A 441 -41.34 21.13 7.53
CA PRO A 441 -40.57 19.93 7.86
C PRO A 441 -41.41 18.68 8.12
N ASP A 442 -42.70 18.85 8.47
CA ASP A 442 -43.61 17.76 8.86
C ASP A 442 -44.76 17.53 7.86
N GLY A 443 -44.95 18.44 6.89
CA GLY A 443 -46.02 18.41 5.91
C GLY A 443 -47.37 18.93 6.41
N ASP A 444 -47.46 19.26 7.71
CA ASP A 444 -48.70 19.66 8.39
C ASP A 444 -48.67 21.14 8.79
N GLN A 445 -47.56 21.61 9.36
CA GLN A 445 -47.37 23.00 9.77
C GLN A 445 -46.50 23.73 8.75
N TRP A 446 -47.10 24.71 8.07
CA TRP A 446 -46.45 25.49 7.03
C TRP A 446 -45.89 26.80 7.59
N ILE A 447 -44.65 27.09 7.21
CA ILE A 447 -43.91 28.28 7.59
C ILE A 447 -43.85 29.18 6.36
N TYR A 448 -44.35 30.41 6.51
CA TYR A 448 -44.26 31.44 5.48
C TYR A 448 -42.81 31.85 5.27
N TRP A 449 -42.32 31.67 4.05
CA TRP A 449 -40.98 32.13 3.63
C TRP A 449 -41.03 33.56 3.10
N GLY A 450 -41.95 33.84 2.17
CA GLY A 450 -41.98 35.13 1.48
C GLY A 450 -42.80 35.13 0.20
N VAL A 451 -42.83 36.28 -0.46
CA VAL A 451 -43.32 36.41 -1.84
C VAL A 451 -42.13 36.80 -2.71
N THR A 452 -41.94 36.10 -3.83
CA THR A 452 -40.92 36.40 -4.82
C THR A 452 -41.55 36.72 -6.17
N GLU A 453 -40.98 37.70 -6.88
CA GLU A 453 -41.37 37.98 -8.26
C GLU A 453 -40.54 37.07 -9.19
N LEU A 454 -41.23 36.23 -9.96
CA LEU A 454 -40.64 35.38 -10.97
C LEU A 454 -40.64 36.09 -12.32
N ALA A 455 -39.52 36.03 -13.01
CA ALA A 455 -39.40 36.60 -14.33
C ALA A 455 -40.34 35.90 -15.32
N ARG A 456 -40.90 36.68 -16.25
CA ARG A 456 -41.66 36.13 -17.37
C ARG A 456 -40.73 35.30 -18.26
N ALA A 457 -41.26 34.20 -18.81
CA ALA A 457 -40.53 33.36 -19.73
C ALA A 457 -40.10 34.10 -21.03
N SER A 458 -38.96 33.70 -21.59
CA SER A 458 -38.31 34.23 -22.80
C SER A 458 -37.25 33.21 -23.27
N ASP A 459 -36.42 33.55 -24.26
CA ASP A 459 -35.33 32.67 -24.71
C ASP A 459 -34.08 32.71 -23.78
N THR A 460 -34.21 33.27 -22.56
CA THR A 460 -33.13 33.41 -21.56
C THR A 460 -33.49 33.40 -20.05
N PRO A 461 -34.71 33.16 -19.52
CA PRO A 461 -34.96 33.40 -18.10
C PRO A 461 -34.99 32.14 -17.25
N VAL A 462 -34.08 32.14 -16.29
CA VAL A 462 -34.12 31.41 -15.03
C VAL A 462 -34.44 32.43 -13.94
N SER A 463 -35.44 32.17 -13.10
CA SER A 463 -35.56 32.89 -11.83
C SER A 463 -34.84 32.10 -10.76
N GLU A 464 -33.82 32.70 -10.14
CA GLU A 464 -33.12 32.13 -9.00
C GLU A 464 -33.70 32.71 -7.71
N VAL A 465 -34.29 31.84 -6.89
CA VAL A 465 -34.81 32.20 -5.57
C VAL A 465 -33.84 31.67 -4.52
N ASP A 466 -33.14 32.57 -3.84
CA ASP A 466 -32.34 32.25 -2.65
C ASP A 466 -33.30 31.81 -1.53
N LEU A 467 -33.17 30.59 -1.01
CA LEU A 467 -34.03 30.07 0.04
C LEU A 467 -33.37 30.15 1.43
N GLN A 468 -32.15 30.66 1.54
CA GLN A 468 -31.44 30.82 2.81
C GLN A 468 -31.81 32.10 3.57
N GLY A 469 -32.41 33.09 2.89
CA GLY A 469 -32.94 34.32 3.48
C GLY A 469 -32.09 35.55 3.23
#